data_AF-A0AAV2PVP7-F1
#
_entry.id   AF-A0AAV2PVP7-F1
#
_cell.length_a   1.000
_cell.length_b   1.000
_cell.length_c   1.000
_cell.angle_alpha   90.00
_cell.angle_beta   90.00
_cell.angle_gamma   90.00
#
_symmetry.space_group_name_H-M   'P 1'
#
loop_
_entity.id
_entity.type
_entity.pdbx_description
1 polymer ?
#
loop_
_entity_poly.entity_id
_entity_poly.type
_entity_poly.pdbx_seq_one_letter_code
_entity_poly.pdbx_strand_id
1 'polypeptide(L)'
;RPEGKLATRISRNLRFGLFHMLNLYSNATKFIILEDDLIVAPDFYGFMQQTGVVMDQDKSVYCVSGFNHLSYAHTAKDPAQVYRIEFGPSYGWMTSREVLHDVLPKWLPSNITHDWDHVISSPVIRQGRECLVPDINRSYHGGIMGHHASASYRFEKNYLNRTINKLPYVKIMDTSKLLKESYESEMVSLFKKATSVKIEDIDNFTLPFSETGVYVICVKKSYDEDSINFRIVGEALNVWNKDARESHHHTWRLHYNNATLLVVGVPSSKYFSVAPKDCPVLKTSTPKEAEDELEKEDAHAREDMPIFVHRIFPYITDGGRRISLFSKDIFYIDTTNREVNSSTTLLSTETKPVLSNNNTSLNLASTTRPTQ
;
A
#
# COMPACT_ATOMS: atom_id res chain seq x y z
N ARG A 1 -4.67 3.89 -30.82
CA ARG A 1 -4.02 2.57 -30.63
C ARG A 1 -2.95 2.74 -29.55
N PRO A 2 -2.64 1.73 -28.73
CA PRO A 2 -1.61 1.84 -27.71
C PRO A 2 -0.24 2.17 -28.31
N GLU A 3 0.43 3.16 -27.75
CA GLU A 3 1.74 3.67 -28.18
C GLU A 3 2.85 3.24 -27.22
N GLY A 4 4.12 3.36 -27.62
CA GLY A 4 5.27 3.03 -26.78
C GLY A 4 5.70 1.55 -26.86
N LYS A 5 6.65 1.17 -26.00
CA LYS A 5 7.20 -0.20 -25.89
C LYS A 5 7.14 -0.66 -24.42
N LEU A 6 7.16 -1.98 -24.19
CA LEU A 6 7.25 -2.58 -22.85
C LEU A 6 6.21 -1.99 -21.87
N ALA A 7 6.60 -1.65 -20.64
CA ALA A 7 5.78 -1.01 -19.61
C ALA A 7 4.98 0.19 -20.14
N THR A 8 5.59 1.06 -20.94
CA THR A 8 4.88 2.20 -21.53
C THR A 8 3.74 1.77 -22.44
N ARG A 9 3.91 0.68 -23.21
CA ARG A 9 2.83 0.15 -24.06
C ARG A 9 1.66 -0.37 -23.23
N ILE A 10 1.94 -1.03 -22.12
CA ILE A 10 0.93 -1.51 -21.15
C ILE A 10 0.17 -0.31 -20.58
N SER A 11 0.91 0.69 -20.09
CA SER A 11 0.38 1.95 -19.56
C SER A 11 -0.54 2.66 -20.56
N ARG A 12 -0.09 2.83 -21.81
CA ARG A 12 -0.88 3.49 -22.87
C ARG A 12 -2.08 2.64 -23.30
N ASN A 13 -2.01 1.32 -23.18
CA ASN A 13 -3.14 0.42 -23.42
C ASN A 13 -4.24 0.60 -22.37
N LEU A 14 -3.88 0.63 -21.09
CA LEU A 14 -4.83 0.89 -20.02
C LEU A 14 -5.48 2.27 -20.15
N ARG A 15 -4.69 3.32 -20.39
CA ARG A 15 -5.20 4.68 -20.63
C ARG A 15 -6.20 4.70 -21.79
N PHE A 16 -5.88 4.01 -22.89
CA PHE A 16 -6.76 3.89 -24.06
C PHE A 16 -8.09 3.22 -23.66
N GLY A 17 -8.05 2.08 -22.98
CA GLY A 17 -9.24 1.38 -22.50
C GLY A 17 -10.12 2.25 -21.62
N LEU A 18 -9.54 2.88 -20.60
CA LEU A 18 -10.25 3.78 -19.67
C LEU A 18 -10.92 4.96 -20.38
N PHE A 19 -10.21 5.59 -21.31
CA PHE A 19 -10.76 6.69 -22.11
C PHE A 19 -11.95 6.24 -22.96
N HIS A 20 -11.87 5.07 -23.60
CA HIS A 20 -12.97 4.53 -24.38
C HIS A 20 -14.17 4.12 -23.51
N MET A 21 -13.93 3.53 -22.34
CA MET A 21 -14.99 3.17 -21.40
C MET A 21 -15.81 4.39 -20.95
N LEU A 22 -15.15 5.52 -20.67
CA LEU A 22 -15.83 6.77 -20.30
C LEU A 22 -16.80 7.27 -21.38
N ASN A 23 -16.41 7.11 -22.66
CA ASN A 23 -17.16 7.58 -23.82
C ASN A 23 -18.28 6.61 -24.22
N LEU A 24 -18.03 5.30 -24.19
CA LEU A 24 -19.01 4.27 -24.56
C LEU A 24 -20.14 4.15 -23.54
N TYR A 25 -19.84 4.36 -22.25
CA TYR A 25 -20.79 4.17 -21.16
C TYR A 25 -21.04 5.48 -20.40
N SER A 26 -21.59 6.50 -21.07
CA SER A 26 -21.77 7.86 -20.54
C SER A 26 -22.47 7.92 -19.17
N ASN A 27 -23.41 7.00 -18.91
CA ASN A 27 -24.20 6.96 -17.68
C ASN A 27 -23.54 6.15 -16.55
N ALA A 28 -22.48 5.39 -16.83
CA ALA A 28 -21.76 4.66 -15.80
C ALA A 28 -20.99 5.63 -14.89
N THR A 29 -21.18 5.49 -13.57
CA THR A 29 -20.52 6.34 -12.56
C THR A 29 -19.26 5.70 -11.98
N LYS A 30 -19.09 4.39 -12.15
CA LYS A 30 -17.94 3.61 -11.67
C LYS A 30 -17.52 2.58 -12.70
N PHE A 31 -16.26 2.20 -12.65
CA PHE A 31 -15.63 1.28 -13.60
C PHE A 31 -14.79 0.27 -12.84
N ILE A 32 -14.94 -1.01 -13.18
CA ILE A 32 -14.13 -2.11 -12.67
C ILE A 32 -13.12 -2.48 -13.75
N ILE A 33 -11.85 -2.57 -13.38
CA ILE A 33 -10.72 -2.91 -14.22
C ILE A 33 -10.16 -4.25 -13.74
N LEU A 34 -10.09 -5.23 -14.65
CA LEU A 34 -9.52 -6.54 -14.43
C LEU A 34 -8.43 -6.79 -15.48
N GLU A 35 -7.27 -7.28 -15.03
CA GLU A 35 -6.24 -7.83 -15.91
C GLU A 35 -6.62 -9.27 -16.30
N ASP A 36 -6.05 -9.77 -17.39
CA ASP A 36 -6.41 -11.06 -18.00
C ASP A 36 -5.88 -12.28 -17.23
N ASP A 37 -4.97 -12.06 -16.28
CA ASP A 37 -4.36 -13.08 -15.43
C ASP A 37 -4.91 -13.11 -13.99
N LEU A 38 -6.03 -12.43 -13.74
CA LEU A 38 -6.70 -12.41 -12.45
C LEU A 38 -7.77 -13.48 -12.31
N ILE A 39 -7.73 -14.19 -11.18
CA ILE A 39 -8.84 -15.03 -10.71
C ILE A 39 -9.60 -14.23 -9.65
N VAL A 40 -10.90 -14.01 -9.86
CA VAL A 40 -11.75 -13.27 -8.92
C VAL A 40 -12.54 -14.20 -8.00
N ALA A 41 -12.73 -13.79 -6.75
CA ALA A 41 -13.50 -14.52 -5.75
C ALA A 41 -15.00 -14.57 -6.12
N PRO A 42 -15.74 -15.58 -5.62
CA PRO A 42 -17.17 -15.71 -5.85
C PRO A 42 -18.01 -14.47 -5.46
N ASP A 43 -17.59 -13.73 -4.43
CA ASP A 43 -18.27 -12.52 -3.95
C ASP A 43 -17.67 -11.22 -4.51
N PHE A 44 -16.74 -11.25 -5.46
CA PHE A 44 -15.99 -10.07 -5.92
C PHE A 44 -16.89 -8.88 -6.29
N TYR A 45 -17.91 -9.10 -7.10
CA TYR A 45 -18.85 -8.03 -7.48
C TYR A 45 -19.74 -7.58 -6.31
N GLY A 46 -20.09 -8.49 -5.40
CA GLY A 46 -20.83 -8.16 -4.17
C GLY A 46 -20.01 -7.31 -3.20
N PHE A 47 -18.70 -7.56 -3.12
CA PHE A 47 -17.75 -6.71 -2.41
C PHE A 47 -17.70 -5.31 -3.05
N MET A 48 -17.43 -5.23 -4.36
CA MET A 48 -17.36 -3.96 -5.10
C MET A 48 -18.65 -3.14 -4.97
N GLN A 49 -19.81 -3.79 -5.03
CA GLN A 49 -21.10 -3.12 -4.86
C GLN A 49 -21.25 -2.50 -3.47
N GLN A 50 -20.94 -3.24 -2.40
CA GLN A 50 -21.06 -2.75 -1.03
C GLN A 50 -20.07 -1.60 -0.74
N THR A 51 -18.81 -1.74 -1.16
CA THR A 51 -17.80 -0.69 -0.99
C THR A 51 -18.01 0.52 -1.92
N GLY A 52 -18.70 0.32 -3.05
CA GLY A 52 -19.05 1.39 -3.97
C GLY A 52 -19.91 2.48 -3.32
N VAL A 53 -20.69 2.13 -2.30
CA VAL A 53 -21.48 3.09 -1.51
C VAL A 53 -20.56 4.09 -0.78
N VAL A 54 -19.40 3.63 -0.28
CA VAL A 54 -18.43 4.51 0.38
C VAL A 54 -17.86 5.53 -0.60
N MET A 55 -17.57 5.12 -1.84
CA MET A 55 -17.08 6.03 -2.88
C MET A 55 -18.09 7.13 -3.24
N ASP A 56 -19.40 6.83 -3.14
CA ASP A 56 -20.44 7.83 -3.38
C ASP A 56 -20.52 8.87 -2.26
N GLN A 57 -20.25 8.45 -1.02
CA GLN A 57 -20.35 9.27 0.18
C GLN A 57 -19.05 10.03 0.52
N ASP A 58 -17.88 9.50 0.13
CA ASP A 58 -16.58 10.01 0.53
C ASP A 58 -15.64 10.18 -0.67
N LYS A 59 -15.45 11.44 -1.07
CA LYS A 59 -14.57 11.84 -2.18
C LYS A 59 -13.08 11.67 -1.89
N SER A 60 -12.71 11.35 -0.64
CA SER A 60 -11.33 10.96 -0.31
C SER A 60 -10.99 9.53 -0.72
N VAL A 61 -11.97 8.73 -1.17
CA VAL A 61 -11.72 7.39 -1.73
C VAL A 61 -11.36 7.47 -3.21
N TYR A 62 -10.14 7.05 -3.54
CA TYR A 62 -9.57 6.99 -4.88
C TYR A 62 -10.01 5.74 -5.66
N CYS A 63 -10.00 4.59 -4.97
CA CYS A 63 -10.32 3.30 -5.57
C CYS A 63 -10.78 2.28 -4.53
N VAL A 64 -11.32 1.15 -5.02
CA VAL A 64 -11.49 -0.08 -4.24
C VAL A 64 -10.69 -1.15 -4.95
N SER A 65 -9.76 -1.80 -4.28
CA SER A 65 -8.97 -2.91 -4.83
C SER A 65 -9.44 -4.22 -4.22
N GLY A 66 -9.51 -5.27 -5.04
CA GLY A 66 -9.77 -6.64 -4.59
C GLY A 66 -8.55 -7.30 -3.92
N PHE A 67 -7.42 -6.61 -3.88
CA PHE A 67 -6.14 -7.16 -3.45
C PHE A 67 -5.49 -6.31 -2.36
N ASN A 68 -5.00 -6.99 -1.33
CA ASN A 68 -4.24 -6.48 -0.20
C ASN A 68 -2.89 -7.22 -0.17
N HIS A 69 -1.79 -6.48 -0.30
CA HIS A 69 -0.42 -7.02 -0.29
C HIS A 69 0.03 -7.56 1.07
N LEU A 70 -0.77 -7.44 2.12
CA LEU A 70 -0.50 -8.04 3.43
C LEU A 70 -1.40 -9.25 3.72
N SER A 71 -2.24 -9.68 2.77
CA SER A 71 -3.19 -10.77 2.96
C SER A 71 -2.56 -12.16 2.72
N TYR A 72 -2.18 -12.83 3.81
CA TYR A 72 -1.69 -14.22 3.85
C TYR A 72 -2.50 -15.04 4.85
N ALA A 73 -2.38 -16.37 4.80
CA ALA A 73 -3.18 -17.27 5.63
C ALA A 73 -3.08 -16.99 7.15
N HIS A 74 -1.94 -16.51 7.62
CA HIS A 74 -1.69 -16.15 9.02
C HIS A 74 -1.93 -14.66 9.32
N THR A 75 -2.10 -13.82 8.30
CA THR A 75 -2.27 -12.36 8.45
C THR A 75 -3.60 -11.78 7.97
N ALA A 76 -4.49 -12.63 7.47
CA ALA A 76 -5.84 -12.28 7.08
C ALA A 76 -6.81 -13.36 7.55
N LYS A 77 -7.98 -12.94 8.05
CA LYS A 77 -8.91 -13.82 8.74
C LYS A 77 -10.39 -13.44 8.57
N ASP A 78 -10.72 -12.15 8.58
CA ASP A 78 -12.11 -11.70 8.56
C ASP A 78 -12.53 -11.33 7.14
N PRO A 79 -13.39 -12.13 6.48
CA PRO A 79 -13.84 -11.80 5.13
C PRO A 79 -14.69 -10.51 5.09
N ALA A 80 -15.25 -10.04 6.20
CA ALA A 80 -16.06 -8.83 6.25
C ALA A 80 -15.24 -7.55 6.50
N GLN A 81 -13.98 -7.66 6.93
CA GLN A 81 -13.13 -6.52 7.26
C GLN A 81 -12.57 -5.85 6.00
N VAL A 82 -12.56 -4.51 6.02
CA VAL A 82 -12.04 -3.64 4.97
C VAL A 82 -11.15 -2.57 5.59
N TYR A 83 -10.10 -2.15 4.89
CA TYR A 83 -9.14 -1.15 5.34
C TYR A 83 -9.07 0.03 4.36
N ARG A 84 -8.65 1.20 4.87
CA ARG A 84 -8.20 2.32 4.05
C ARG A 84 -6.69 2.28 3.96
N ILE A 85 -6.15 2.57 2.78
CA ILE A 85 -4.70 2.55 2.52
C ILE A 85 -4.29 3.71 1.61
N GLU A 86 -3.11 4.27 1.87
CA GLU A 86 -2.50 5.36 1.09
C GLU A 86 -1.67 4.83 -0.07
N PHE A 87 -2.16 3.79 -0.74
CA PHE A 87 -1.59 3.21 -1.95
C PHE A 87 -2.63 3.24 -3.09
N GLY A 88 -2.19 3.01 -4.32
CA GLY A 88 -3.08 3.06 -5.47
C GLY A 88 -3.73 1.71 -5.82
N PRO A 89 -4.39 1.66 -6.99
CA PRO A 89 -5.12 0.48 -7.41
C PRO A 89 -4.24 -0.75 -7.53
N SER A 90 -4.76 -1.88 -7.08
CA SER A 90 -4.07 -3.17 -7.03
C SER A 90 -4.97 -4.27 -7.56
N TYR A 91 -4.38 -5.18 -8.36
CA TYR A 91 -4.97 -6.39 -8.97
C TYR A 91 -6.50 -6.52 -8.84
N GLY A 92 -7.22 -6.00 -9.84
CA GLY A 92 -8.68 -6.04 -9.87
C GLY A 92 -9.31 -4.96 -9.00
N TRP A 93 -9.61 -3.81 -9.61
CA TRP A 93 -9.97 -2.59 -8.87
C TRP A 93 -11.13 -1.84 -9.51
N MET A 94 -11.85 -1.08 -8.69
CA MET A 94 -12.93 -0.19 -9.07
C MET A 94 -12.52 1.27 -8.83
N THR A 95 -12.89 2.15 -9.73
CA THR A 95 -12.76 3.60 -9.53
C THR A 95 -13.99 4.36 -10.03
N SER A 96 -14.10 5.65 -9.68
CA SER A 96 -15.21 6.49 -10.10
C SER A 96 -14.90 7.22 -11.41
N ARG A 97 -15.96 7.61 -12.14
CA ARG A 97 -15.87 8.50 -13.31
C ARG A 97 -15.12 9.79 -12.99
N GLU A 98 -15.38 10.38 -11.83
CA GLU A 98 -14.74 11.62 -11.37
C GLU A 98 -13.23 11.45 -11.23
N VAL A 99 -12.77 10.35 -10.63
CA VAL A 99 -11.34 10.03 -10.52
C VAL A 99 -10.73 9.83 -11.90
N LEU A 100 -11.39 9.13 -12.82
CA LEU A 100 -10.86 8.95 -14.17
C LEU A 100 -10.73 10.28 -14.94
N HIS A 101 -11.69 11.20 -14.80
CA HIS A 101 -11.59 12.53 -15.40
C HIS A 101 -10.44 13.35 -14.84
N ASP A 102 -10.08 13.15 -13.57
CA ASP A 102 -8.94 13.81 -12.93
C ASP A 102 -7.59 13.18 -13.34
N VAL A 103 -7.52 11.85 -13.44
CA VAL A 103 -6.26 11.10 -13.65
C VAL A 103 -5.86 11.03 -15.12
N LEU A 104 -6.79 10.80 -16.05
CA LEU A 104 -6.48 10.57 -17.47
C LEU A 104 -5.74 11.74 -18.17
N PRO A 105 -6.03 13.03 -17.86
CA PRO A 105 -5.27 14.15 -18.40
C PRO A 105 -3.83 14.22 -17.90
N LYS A 106 -3.56 13.67 -16.71
CA LYS A 106 -2.23 13.67 -16.07
C LYS A 106 -1.38 12.44 -16.45
N TRP A 107 -1.92 11.57 -17.29
CA TRP A 107 -1.24 10.34 -17.69
C TRP A 107 0.02 10.64 -18.52
N LEU A 108 1.13 10.00 -18.18
CA LEU A 108 2.41 10.28 -18.82
C LEU A 108 2.41 9.99 -20.34
N PRO A 109 3.18 10.77 -21.11
CA PRO A 109 3.31 10.58 -22.55
C PRO A 109 4.08 9.29 -22.89
N SER A 110 3.92 8.83 -24.13
CA SER A 110 4.47 7.55 -24.63
C SER A 110 5.99 7.55 -24.84
N ASN A 111 6.65 8.70 -24.73
CA ASN A 111 8.11 8.84 -24.82
C ASN A 111 8.82 8.72 -23.46
N ILE A 112 8.08 8.57 -22.36
CA ILE A 112 8.64 8.39 -21.02
C ILE A 112 8.41 6.93 -20.59
N THR A 113 9.46 6.24 -20.14
CA THR A 113 9.36 4.89 -19.60
C THR A 113 8.78 4.94 -18.19
N HIS A 114 7.70 4.21 -17.95
CA HIS A 114 7.02 4.19 -16.65
C HIS A 114 6.08 2.99 -16.53
N ASP A 115 5.86 2.57 -15.30
CA ASP A 115 4.78 1.67 -14.90
C ASP A 115 3.57 2.51 -14.49
N TRP A 116 2.39 2.16 -15.01
CA TRP A 116 1.19 2.97 -14.87
C TRP A 116 0.71 3.04 -13.42
N ASP A 117 0.77 1.91 -12.72
CA ASP A 117 0.37 1.70 -11.34
C ASP A 117 1.22 2.55 -10.40
N HIS A 118 2.54 2.56 -10.59
CA HIS A 118 3.45 3.45 -9.86
C HIS A 118 3.08 4.93 -10.06
N VAL A 119 2.82 5.33 -11.31
CA VAL A 119 2.47 6.72 -11.64
C VAL A 119 1.15 7.14 -10.98
N ILE A 120 0.10 6.34 -11.13
CA ILE A 120 -1.23 6.71 -10.59
C ILE A 120 -1.33 6.55 -9.08
N SER A 121 -0.44 5.78 -8.46
CA SER A 121 -0.31 5.64 -7.01
C SER A 121 0.50 6.76 -6.37
N SER A 122 1.31 7.47 -7.18
CA SER A 122 2.18 8.53 -6.69
C SER A 122 1.40 9.61 -5.93
N PRO A 123 1.98 10.23 -4.89
CA PRO A 123 1.31 11.31 -4.14
C PRO A 123 0.85 12.47 -5.02
N VAL A 124 1.57 12.75 -6.12
CA VAL A 124 1.25 13.81 -7.08
C VAL A 124 -0.09 13.57 -7.79
N ILE A 125 -0.37 12.32 -8.17
CA ILE A 125 -1.62 11.96 -8.87
C ILE A 125 -2.73 11.58 -7.87
N ARG A 126 -2.39 10.78 -6.87
CA ARG A 126 -3.33 10.31 -5.85
C ARG A 126 -3.84 11.44 -4.96
N GLN A 127 -3.03 12.48 -4.72
CA GLN A 127 -3.41 13.72 -4.01
C GLN A 127 -4.03 13.46 -2.63
N GLY A 128 -3.42 12.55 -1.86
CA GLY A 128 -3.88 12.22 -0.50
C GLY A 128 -5.18 11.42 -0.41
N ARG A 129 -5.76 11.01 -1.55
CA ARG A 129 -6.90 10.07 -1.58
C ARG A 129 -6.43 8.64 -1.30
N GLU A 130 -7.33 7.78 -0.85
CA GLU A 130 -6.99 6.44 -0.35
C GLU A 130 -7.78 5.37 -1.08
N CYS A 131 -7.25 4.15 -1.11
CA CYS A 131 -8.00 3.02 -1.63
C CYS A 131 -8.59 2.18 -0.49
N LEU A 132 -9.69 1.49 -0.79
CA LEU A 132 -10.25 0.47 0.09
C LEU A 132 -9.72 -0.90 -0.33
N VAL A 133 -9.28 -1.71 0.64
CA VAL A 133 -8.80 -3.09 0.41
C VAL A 133 -9.45 -4.04 1.41
N PRO A 134 -9.77 -5.28 1.04
CA PRO A 134 -10.28 -6.25 1.99
C PRO A 134 -9.15 -6.83 2.87
N ASP A 135 -9.52 -7.42 4.01
CA ASP A 135 -8.59 -8.23 4.79
C ASP A 135 -8.23 -9.54 4.05
N ILE A 136 -9.24 -10.31 3.63
CA ILE A 136 -9.07 -11.48 2.73
C ILE A 136 -9.25 -11.04 1.27
N ASN A 137 -8.30 -11.34 0.39
CA ASN A 137 -8.39 -10.89 -1.01
C ASN A 137 -9.61 -11.42 -1.75
N ARG A 138 -10.12 -10.60 -2.68
CA ARG A 138 -11.17 -10.93 -3.65
C ARG A 138 -10.65 -11.12 -5.06
N SER A 139 -9.36 -10.93 -5.27
CA SER A 139 -8.65 -11.25 -6.50
C SER A 139 -7.35 -11.97 -6.18
N TYR A 140 -6.91 -12.80 -7.10
CA TYR A 140 -5.68 -13.56 -7.01
C TYR A 140 -4.95 -13.49 -8.34
N HIS A 141 -3.63 -13.26 -8.28
CA HIS A 141 -2.79 -13.13 -9.46
C HIS A 141 -2.33 -14.52 -9.93
N GLY A 142 -2.96 -15.05 -10.97
CA GLY A 142 -2.66 -16.36 -11.54
C GLY A 142 -1.52 -16.37 -12.57
N GLY A 143 -1.06 -15.19 -13.00
CA GLY A 143 -0.06 -15.05 -14.06
C GLY A 143 1.36 -15.38 -13.60
N ILE A 144 1.84 -16.59 -13.88
CA ILE A 144 3.22 -17.01 -13.53
C ILE A 144 4.30 -16.45 -14.48
N MET A 145 3.91 -15.87 -15.62
CA MET A 145 4.80 -15.25 -16.60
C MET A 145 4.16 -13.97 -17.15
N GLY A 146 4.93 -12.89 -17.23
CA GLY A 146 4.45 -11.59 -17.70
C GLY A 146 5.61 -10.60 -17.90
N HIS A 147 5.30 -9.31 -18.03
CA HIS A 147 6.33 -8.30 -18.26
C HIS A 147 7.32 -8.17 -17.09
N HIS A 148 6.79 -8.18 -15.87
CA HIS A 148 7.54 -8.09 -14.61
C HIS A 148 7.47 -9.38 -13.78
N ALA A 149 6.77 -10.40 -14.28
CA ALA A 149 6.57 -11.67 -13.59
C ALA A 149 7.33 -12.79 -14.31
N SER A 150 8.13 -13.54 -13.55
CA SER A 150 8.76 -14.77 -14.01
C SER A 150 8.54 -15.87 -12.97
N ALA A 151 8.26 -17.07 -13.46
CA ALA A 151 8.03 -18.23 -12.62
C ALA A 151 9.30 -18.49 -11.80
N SER A 152 9.18 -18.31 -10.49
CA SER A 152 10.29 -18.36 -9.55
C SER A 152 9.76 -18.68 -8.16
N TYR A 153 10.63 -19.17 -7.28
CA TYR A 153 10.30 -19.31 -5.86
C TYR A 153 9.81 -17.98 -5.25
N ARG A 154 10.35 -16.85 -5.72
CA ARG A 154 9.86 -15.50 -5.35
C ARG A 154 8.41 -15.30 -5.73
N PHE A 155 8.03 -15.66 -6.95
CA PHE A 155 6.65 -15.54 -7.40
C PHE A 155 5.71 -16.38 -6.51
N GLU A 156 6.15 -17.59 -6.14
CA GLU A 156 5.41 -18.44 -5.21
C GLU A 156 5.26 -17.81 -3.81
N LYS A 157 6.37 -17.37 -3.19
CA LYS A 157 6.38 -16.69 -1.86
C LYS A 157 5.47 -15.46 -1.86
N ASN A 158 5.56 -14.62 -2.89
CA ASN A 158 4.91 -13.30 -2.89
C ASN A 158 3.49 -13.29 -3.44
N TYR A 159 3.12 -14.21 -4.33
CA TYR A 159 1.84 -14.19 -5.04
C TYR A 159 1.04 -15.48 -4.86
N LEU A 160 1.68 -16.66 -4.84
CA LEU A 160 0.91 -17.90 -4.78
C LEU A 160 0.34 -18.20 -3.39
N ASN A 161 1.02 -17.78 -2.32
CA ASN A 161 0.62 -17.99 -0.92
C ASN A 161 -0.41 -16.97 -0.39
N ARG A 162 -1.05 -16.22 -1.29
CA ARG A 162 -2.07 -15.22 -0.94
C ARG A 162 -3.41 -15.86 -0.62
N THR A 163 -4.16 -15.23 0.28
CA THR A 163 -5.54 -15.65 0.51
C THR A 163 -6.41 -15.32 -0.69
N ILE A 164 -7.53 -16.02 -0.82
CA ILE A 164 -8.65 -15.63 -1.68
C ILE A 164 -9.93 -16.06 -0.97
N ASN A 165 -10.93 -15.18 -0.92
CA ASN A 165 -12.21 -15.51 -0.34
C ASN A 165 -12.92 -16.57 -1.19
N LYS A 166 -13.46 -17.59 -0.51
CA LYS A 166 -14.19 -18.70 -1.15
C LYS A 166 -15.69 -18.65 -0.88
N LEU A 167 -16.13 -17.72 -0.03
CA LEU A 167 -17.54 -17.57 0.31
C LEU A 167 -18.30 -16.89 -0.84
N PRO A 168 -19.47 -17.41 -1.25
CA PRO A 168 -20.26 -16.85 -2.36
C PRO A 168 -20.89 -15.49 -2.02
N TYR A 169 -21.10 -15.23 -0.73
CA TYR A 169 -21.63 -13.96 -0.24
C TYR A 169 -21.04 -13.66 1.12
N VAL A 170 -20.60 -12.41 1.29
CA VAL A 170 -20.14 -11.85 2.55
C VAL A 170 -20.79 -10.49 2.71
N LYS A 171 -21.50 -10.30 3.82
CA LYS A 171 -21.92 -8.96 4.24
C LYS A 171 -20.70 -8.30 4.88
N ILE A 172 -20.17 -7.26 4.23
CA ILE A 172 -19.01 -6.55 4.78
C ILE A 172 -19.40 -5.78 6.04
N MET A 173 -18.38 -5.37 6.80
CA MET A 173 -18.52 -4.48 7.94
C MET A 173 -19.37 -3.24 7.61
N ASP A 174 -19.90 -2.59 8.64
CA ASP A 174 -20.62 -1.32 8.48
C ASP A 174 -19.76 -0.31 7.71
N THR A 175 -20.20 0.04 6.50
CA THR A 175 -19.48 0.89 5.56
C THR A 175 -19.32 2.31 6.07
N SER A 176 -20.16 2.77 7.01
CA SER A 176 -20.00 4.09 7.64
C SER A 176 -18.67 4.22 8.39
N LYS A 177 -18.10 3.12 8.88
CA LYS A 177 -16.79 3.08 9.53
C LYS A 177 -15.62 3.30 8.57
N LEU A 178 -15.86 3.15 7.26
CA LEU A 178 -14.86 3.36 6.21
C LEU A 178 -14.82 4.81 5.71
N LEU A 179 -15.75 5.67 6.15
CA LEU A 179 -15.69 7.10 5.88
C LEU A 179 -14.48 7.70 6.62
N LYS A 180 -13.77 8.63 5.99
CA LYS A 180 -12.50 9.18 6.50
C LYS A 180 -12.48 9.46 8.01
N GLU A 181 -13.38 10.31 8.51
CA GLU A 181 -13.39 10.70 9.93
C GLU A 181 -13.76 9.54 10.88
N SER A 182 -14.63 8.65 10.44
CA SER A 182 -15.02 7.45 11.19
C SER A 182 -13.86 6.45 11.26
N TYR A 183 -13.12 6.29 10.17
CA TYR A 183 -11.95 5.42 10.12
C TYR A 183 -10.82 5.95 11.02
N GLU A 184 -10.57 7.26 11.01
CA GLU A 184 -9.61 7.90 11.93
C GLU A 184 -9.98 7.66 13.39
N SER A 185 -11.26 7.79 13.73
CA SER A 185 -11.78 7.53 15.08
C SER A 185 -11.59 6.07 15.49
N GLU A 186 -11.79 5.13 14.56
CA GLU A 186 -11.54 3.71 14.77
C GLU A 186 -10.05 3.43 15.01
N MET A 187 -9.16 3.97 14.18
CA MET A 187 -7.71 3.81 14.33
C MET A 187 -7.22 4.33 15.68
N VAL A 188 -7.65 5.52 16.10
CA VAL A 188 -7.34 6.06 17.44
C VAL A 188 -7.87 5.15 18.55
N SER A 189 -9.07 4.58 18.41
CA SER A 189 -9.64 3.63 19.37
C SER A 189 -8.80 2.36 19.50
N LEU A 190 -8.29 1.84 18.37
CA LEU A 190 -7.42 0.67 18.35
C LEU A 190 -6.09 0.96 19.06
N PHE A 191 -5.43 2.08 18.76
CA PHE A 191 -4.18 2.45 19.43
C PHE A 191 -4.33 2.63 20.94
N LYS A 192 -5.45 3.21 21.41
CA LYS A 192 -5.74 3.34 22.86
C LYS A 192 -5.90 2.00 23.57
N LYS A 193 -6.29 0.95 22.85
CA LYS A 193 -6.45 -0.42 23.38
C LYS A 193 -5.20 -1.27 23.14
N ALA A 194 -4.23 -0.78 22.38
CA ALA A 194 -3.11 -1.57 21.93
C ALA A 194 -2.14 -1.88 23.06
N THR A 195 -1.68 -3.13 23.13
CA THR A 195 -0.57 -3.54 23.99
C THR A 195 0.72 -3.58 23.19
N SER A 196 1.75 -2.93 23.71
CA SER A 196 3.09 -2.92 23.13
C SER A 196 3.66 -4.33 23.03
N VAL A 197 4.09 -4.73 21.84
CA VAL A 197 4.81 -6.00 21.64
C VAL A 197 6.25 -5.80 22.11
N LYS A 198 6.70 -6.64 23.03
CA LYS A 198 8.12 -6.74 23.38
C LYS A 198 8.78 -7.68 22.37
N ILE A 199 9.56 -7.09 21.47
CA ILE A 199 10.38 -7.86 20.55
C ILE A 199 11.68 -8.17 21.29
N GLU A 200 12.05 -9.45 21.41
CA GLU A 200 13.38 -9.86 21.89
C GLU A 200 14.21 -10.42 20.73
N ASP A 201 13.53 -11.14 19.83
CA ASP A 201 14.05 -11.70 18.60
C ASP A 201 13.02 -11.42 17.49
N ILE A 202 13.42 -10.71 16.44
CA ILE A 202 12.54 -10.34 15.33
C ILE A 202 12.17 -11.56 14.48
N ASP A 203 13.01 -12.59 14.41
CA ASP A 203 12.75 -13.75 13.54
C ASP A 203 11.78 -14.75 14.14
N ASN A 204 11.64 -14.70 15.47
CA ASN A 204 10.82 -15.62 16.24
C ASN A 204 9.85 -14.88 17.17
N PHE A 205 9.43 -13.66 16.81
CA PHE A 205 8.44 -12.96 17.60
C PHE A 205 7.08 -13.64 17.45
N THR A 206 6.47 -13.95 18.59
CA THR A 206 5.12 -14.51 18.64
C THR A 206 4.28 -13.59 19.49
N LEU A 207 3.14 -13.15 18.94
CA LEU A 207 2.10 -12.58 19.80
C LEU A 207 1.70 -13.64 20.82
N PRO A 208 1.30 -13.24 22.05
CA PRO A 208 0.79 -14.20 23.03
C PRO A 208 -0.37 -14.98 22.41
N PHE A 209 -0.13 -16.25 22.08
CA PHE A 209 -1.00 -17.09 21.22
C PHE A 209 -2.43 -17.28 21.76
N SER A 210 -2.67 -16.94 23.03
CA SER A 210 -3.95 -17.13 23.73
C SER A 210 -4.86 -15.92 23.78
N GLU A 211 -4.46 -14.76 23.23
CA GLU A 211 -5.20 -13.52 23.45
C GLU A 211 -5.76 -12.93 22.16
N THR A 212 -7.09 -12.78 22.13
CA THR A 212 -7.75 -11.80 21.26
C THR A 212 -7.40 -10.41 21.77
N GLY A 213 -6.97 -9.50 20.90
CA GLY A 213 -6.57 -8.17 21.35
C GLY A 213 -6.08 -7.28 20.22
N VAL A 214 -5.57 -6.12 20.59
CA VAL A 214 -4.87 -5.20 19.70
C VAL A 214 -3.43 -5.10 20.19
N TYR A 215 -2.48 -5.37 19.31
CA TYR A 215 -1.06 -5.30 19.60
C TYR A 215 -0.40 -4.28 18.69
N VAL A 216 0.70 -3.68 19.15
CA VAL A 216 1.44 -2.68 18.38
C VAL A 216 2.93 -2.93 18.41
N ILE A 217 3.54 -2.88 17.22
CA ILE A 217 4.97 -2.81 17.00
C ILE A 217 5.30 -1.39 16.56
N CYS A 218 6.24 -0.74 17.24
CA CYS A 218 6.71 0.58 16.85
C CYS A 218 8.03 0.44 16.08
N VAL A 219 8.11 1.05 14.91
CA VAL A 219 9.30 1.04 14.07
C VAL A 219 9.76 2.47 13.81
N LYS A 220 11.07 2.69 13.70
CA LYS A 220 11.59 4.00 13.32
C LYS A 220 11.21 4.30 11.88
N LYS A 221 10.63 5.48 11.68
CA LYS A 221 10.35 6.05 10.38
C LYS A 221 10.47 7.56 10.48
N SER A 222 11.44 8.13 9.77
CA SER A 222 11.74 9.56 9.88
C SER A 222 11.09 10.39 8.79
N TYR A 223 10.84 9.80 7.62
CA TYR A 223 10.24 10.43 6.44
C TYR A 223 9.51 9.38 5.58
N ASP A 224 8.77 9.81 4.56
CA ASP A 224 7.84 8.97 3.81
C ASP A 224 8.50 7.80 3.09
N GLU A 225 9.70 7.98 2.56
CA GLU A 225 10.46 6.96 1.82
C GLU A 225 11.18 5.96 2.73
N ASP A 226 11.38 6.28 4.01
CA ASP A 226 12.05 5.44 5.01
C ASP A 226 11.18 4.19 5.33
N SER A 227 11.40 3.12 4.59
CA SER A 227 10.61 1.88 4.67
C SER A 227 11.38 0.69 5.22
N ILE A 228 12.68 0.82 5.50
CA ILE A 228 13.54 -0.33 5.82
C ILE A 228 13.05 -1.11 7.05
N ASN A 229 12.67 -0.41 8.12
CA ASN A 229 12.18 -1.08 9.33
C ASN A 229 10.81 -1.76 9.11
N PHE A 230 9.97 -1.22 8.21
CA PHE A 230 8.74 -1.88 7.78
C PHE A 230 9.05 -3.16 6.99
N ARG A 231 10.03 -3.11 6.09
CA ARG A 231 10.46 -4.28 5.30
C ARG A 231 11.03 -5.39 6.19
N ILE A 232 11.79 -5.05 7.24
CA ILE A 232 12.27 -6.01 8.24
C ILE A 232 11.10 -6.68 8.97
N VAL A 233 10.12 -5.90 9.44
CA VAL A 233 8.92 -6.47 10.06
C VAL A 233 8.14 -7.33 9.07
N GLY A 234 8.08 -6.93 7.80
CA GLY A 234 7.46 -7.69 6.72
C GLY A 234 8.13 -9.06 6.51
N GLU A 235 9.47 -9.12 6.49
CA GLU A 235 10.21 -10.38 6.37
C GLU A 235 9.98 -11.28 7.58
N ALA A 236 10.04 -10.72 8.79
CA ALA A 236 9.78 -11.44 10.03
C ALA A 236 8.39 -12.07 10.05
N LEU A 237 7.38 -11.28 9.63
CA LEU A 237 5.99 -11.69 9.46
C LEU A 237 5.76 -12.61 8.26
N ASN A 238 6.74 -12.82 7.37
CA ASN A 238 6.56 -13.51 6.09
C ASN A 238 5.39 -12.95 5.26
N VAL A 239 5.38 -11.61 5.14
CA VAL A 239 4.46 -10.87 4.27
C VAL A 239 5.25 -10.03 3.26
N TRP A 240 4.55 -9.27 2.41
CA TRP A 240 5.20 -8.41 1.42
C TRP A 240 6.16 -7.41 2.08
N ASN A 241 7.38 -7.35 1.56
CA ASN A 241 8.47 -6.57 2.16
C ASN A 241 9.43 -5.92 1.13
N LYS A 242 9.01 -5.79 -0.13
CA LYS A 242 9.83 -5.12 -1.16
C LYS A 242 9.79 -3.60 -1.01
N ASP A 243 8.64 -3.09 -0.61
CA ASP A 243 8.36 -1.69 -0.34
C ASP A 243 7.21 -1.61 0.67
N ALA A 244 7.07 -0.46 1.34
CA ALA A 244 6.01 -0.26 2.33
C ALA A 244 4.67 0.05 1.65
N ARG A 245 3.94 -0.99 1.23
CA ARG A 245 2.55 -0.90 0.71
C ARG A 245 1.52 -0.96 1.82
N GLU A 246 0.24 -0.75 1.50
CA GLU A 246 -0.90 -0.97 2.41
C GLU A 246 -0.86 -0.16 3.72
N SER A 247 -0.09 0.92 3.75
CA SER A 247 -0.01 1.78 4.94
C SER A 247 -1.10 2.84 4.94
N HIS A 248 -1.62 3.16 6.12
CA HIS A 248 -2.51 4.28 6.38
C HIS A 248 -1.86 5.20 7.41
N HIS A 249 -1.46 6.41 7.01
CA HIS A 249 -0.71 7.35 7.85
C HIS A 249 0.51 6.69 8.51
N HIS A 250 1.31 6.02 7.67
CA HIS A 250 2.49 5.23 8.08
C HIS A 250 2.20 4.15 9.12
N THR A 251 1.06 3.48 8.98
CA THR A 251 0.66 2.37 9.85
C THR A 251 0.14 1.21 9.04
N TRP A 252 0.63 0.00 9.31
CA TRP A 252 -0.03 -1.22 8.86
C TRP A 252 -1.04 -1.66 9.89
N ARG A 253 -2.20 -2.09 9.40
CA ARG A 253 -3.21 -2.83 10.17
C ARG A 253 -3.44 -4.15 9.47
N LEU A 254 -3.21 -5.24 10.19
CA LEU A 254 -3.45 -6.60 9.70
C LEU A 254 -3.97 -7.48 10.84
N HIS A 255 -4.62 -8.59 10.49
CA HIS A 255 -4.78 -9.66 11.46
C HIS A 255 -3.45 -10.36 11.65
N TYR A 256 -3.19 -10.89 12.84
CA TYR A 256 -2.11 -11.86 13.03
C TYR A 256 -2.67 -12.97 13.91
N ASN A 257 -2.94 -14.12 13.30
CA ASN A 257 -3.73 -15.19 13.90
C ASN A 257 -5.10 -14.71 14.42
N ASN A 258 -5.27 -14.57 15.73
CA ASN A 258 -6.55 -14.20 16.36
C ASN A 258 -6.61 -12.76 16.88
N ALA A 259 -5.59 -11.94 16.60
CA ALA A 259 -5.48 -10.58 17.09
C ALA A 259 -5.33 -9.56 15.96
N THR A 260 -5.58 -8.29 16.28
CA THR A 260 -5.20 -7.16 15.41
C THR A 260 -3.76 -6.78 15.71
N LEU A 261 -2.92 -6.74 14.69
CA LEU A 261 -1.55 -6.23 14.77
C LEU A 261 -1.46 -4.88 14.05
N LEU A 262 -0.92 -3.90 14.77
CA LEU A 262 -0.57 -2.59 14.25
C LEU A 262 0.97 -2.49 14.14
N VAL A 263 1.47 -2.01 13.00
CA VAL A 263 2.89 -1.65 12.85
C VAL A 263 2.95 -0.17 12.55
N VAL A 264 3.47 0.64 13.47
CA VAL A 264 3.40 2.10 13.42
C VAL A 264 4.78 2.74 13.23
N GLY A 265 4.90 3.63 12.24
CA GLY A 265 6.10 4.40 11.98
C GLY A 265 6.26 5.60 12.91
N VAL A 266 7.38 5.67 13.64
CA VAL A 266 7.66 6.69 14.65
C VAL A 266 8.85 7.58 14.25
N PRO A 267 8.73 8.92 14.28
CA PRO A 267 7.58 9.72 14.72
C PRO A 267 6.59 10.09 13.59
N SER A 268 6.83 9.68 12.34
CA SER A 268 6.05 10.21 11.20
C SER A 268 4.56 9.88 11.23
N SER A 269 4.13 8.78 11.84
CA SER A 269 2.71 8.41 11.88
C SER A 269 1.88 9.41 12.70
N LYS A 270 0.71 9.77 12.16
CA LYS A 270 -0.32 10.55 12.86
C LYS A 270 -0.73 9.92 14.20
N TYR A 271 -0.63 8.60 14.32
CA TYR A 271 -1.03 7.88 15.53
C TYR A 271 0.08 7.77 16.58
N PHE A 272 1.28 8.29 16.30
CA PHE A 272 2.40 8.25 17.25
C PHE A 272 2.04 8.82 18.64
N SER A 273 1.24 9.90 18.67
CA SER A 273 0.83 10.58 19.91
C SER A 273 -0.12 9.75 20.79
N VAL A 274 -0.87 8.82 20.19
CA VAL A 274 -1.83 7.95 20.89
C VAL A 274 -1.34 6.51 21.03
N ALA A 275 -0.26 6.15 20.33
CA ALA A 275 0.39 4.86 20.51
C ALA A 275 0.97 4.74 21.94
N PRO A 276 0.96 3.54 22.54
CA PRO A 276 1.48 3.30 23.88
C PRO A 276 2.89 3.89 24.07
N LYS A 277 3.08 4.67 25.13
CA LYS A 277 4.33 5.41 25.38
C LYS A 277 5.52 4.50 25.68
N ASP A 278 5.23 3.32 26.20
CA ASP A 278 6.20 2.27 26.56
C ASP A 278 6.56 1.36 25.38
N CYS A 279 5.98 1.59 24.20
CA CYS A 279 6.23 0.76 23.02
C CYS A 279 7.68 0.94 22.54
N PRO A 280 8.51 -0.13 22.62
CA PRO A 280 9.90 -0.08 22.16
C PRO A 280 9.95 0.16 20.66
N VAL A 281 10.95 0.93 20.21
CA VAL A 281 11.08 1.29 18.80
C VAL A 281 12.15 0.43 18.15
N LEU A 282 11.74 -0.41 17.19
CA LEU A 282 12.65 -1.16 16.33
C LEU A 282 13.39 -0.19 15.39
N LYS A 283 14.72 -0.30 15.36
CA LYS A 283 15.59 0.50 14.50
C LYS A 283 16.63 -0.38 13.84
N THR A 284 16.94 -0.07 12.59
CA THR A 284 18.13 -0.59 11.92
C THR A 284 19.36 0.26 12.25
N SER A 285 20.45 -0.41 12.61
CA SER A 285 21.79 0.14 12.80
C SER A 285 22.46 0.46 11.45
N THR A 286 22.28 -0.41 10.47
CA THR A 286 22.93 -0.36 9.15
C THR A 286 21.90 -0.48 8.01
N PRO A 287 21.21 0.62 7.63
CA PRO A 287 20.10 0.58 6.65
C PRO A 287 20.48 -0.06 5.32
N LYS A 288 21.70 0.21 4.86
CA LYS A 288 22.17 -0.32 3.58
C LYS A 288 22.42 -1.83 3.63
N GLU A 289 23.02 -2.33 4.72
CA GLU A 289 23.23 -3.77 4.90
C GLU A 289 21.90 -4.52 5.05
N ALA A 290 20.95 -3.95 5.81
CA ALA A 290 19.61 -4.52 5.93
C ALA A 290 18.90 -4.61 4.57
N GLU A 291 19.04 -3.57 3.74
CA GLU A 291 18.51 -3.57 2.38
C GLU A 291 19.18 -4.63 1.50
N ASP A 292 20.52 -4.70 1.55
CA ASP A 292 21.28 -5.68 0.79
C ASP A 292 20.92 -7.13 1.22
N GLU A 293 20.69 -7.41 2.50
CA GLU A 293 20.21 -8.73 2.97
C GLU A 293 18.79 -9.05 2.44
N LEU A 294 17.87 -8.09 2.51
CA LEU A 294 16.51 -8.23 1.95
C LEU A 294 16.53 -8.43 0.42
N GLU A 295 17.58 -7.96 -0.25
CA GLU A 295 17.82 -8.14 -1.69
C GLU A 295 18.69 -9.38 -2.01
N LYS A 296 19.46 -9.93 -1.08
CA LYS A 296 20.28 -11.15 -1.32
C LYS A 296 19.42 -12.39 -1.50
N GLU A 297 18.31 -12.49 -0.77
CA GLU A 297 17.27 -13.48 -1.05
C GLU A 297 16.75 -13.31 -2.50
N ASP A 298 16.78 -12.08 -3.04
CA ASP A 298 16.46 -11.85 -4.45
C ASP A 298 17.54 -12.30 -5.44
N ALA A 299 18.81 -12.26 -5.06
CA ALA A 299 19.90 -12.68 -5.94
C ALA A 299 20.01 -14.21 -6.06
N HIS A 300 19.85 -14.96 -4.96
CA HIS A 300 19.93 -16.44 -5.00
C HIS A 300 18.76 -17.06 -5.77
N ALA A 301 17.59 -16.41 -5.78
CA ALA A 301 16.45 -16.82 -6.58
C ALA A 301 16.53 -16.40 -8.08
N ARG A 302 17.56 -15.64 -8.48
CA ARG A 302 17.85 -15.32 -9.89
C ARG A 302 18.74 -16.35 -10.58
N GLU A 303 19.38 -17.25 -9.83
CA GLU A 303 20.00 -18.44 -10.43
C GLU A 303 18.89 -19.44 -10.75
N ASP A 304 18.78 -19.81 -12.03
CA ASP A 304 17.71 -20.61 -12.65
C ASP A 304 17.51 -22.01 -12.01
N MET A 305 16.97 -22.11 -10.80
CA MET A 305 16.55 -23.39 -10.23
C MET A 305 15.07 -23.69 -10.55
N PRO A 306 14.78 -24.80 -11.25
CA PRO A 306 13.41 -25.20 -11.55
C PRO A 306 12.59 -25.38 -10.25
N ILE A 307 11.30 -25.00 -10.30
CA ILE A 307 10.29 -25.14 -9.22
C ILE A 307 10.34 -26.53 -8.55
N PHE A 308 10.74 -27.57 -9.30
CA PHE A 308 10.84 -28.94 -8.81
C PHE A 308 11.87 -29.15 -7.68
N VAL A 309 12.92 -28.33 -7.61
CA VAL A 309 14.01 -28.50 -6.63
C VAL A 309 13.62 -27.95 -5.25
N HIS A 310 12.80 -26.89 -5.21
CA HIS A 310 12.35 -26.28 -3.95
C HIS A 310 11.33 -27.11 -3.17
N ARG A 311 10.55 -27.97 -3.83
CA ARG A 311 9.64 -28.90 -3.11
C ARG A 311 10.38 -29.93 -2.25
N ILE A 312 11.66 -30.17 -2.50
CA ILE A 312 12.48 -31.17 -1.80
C ILE A 312 13.24 -30.53 -0.62
N PHE A 313 13.57 -29.24 -0.71
CA PHE A 313 14.26 -28.49 0.35
C PHE A 313 13.50 -27.19 0.62
N PRO A 314 12.41 -27.23 1.42
CA PRO A 314 11.57 -26.06 1.63
C PRO A 314 12.26 -24.96 2.45
N TYR A 315 13.37 -25.30 3.13
CA TYR A 315 14.17 -24.37 3.92
C TYR A 315 15.60 -24.90 4.00
N ILE A 316 16.60 -24.02 4.03
CA ILE A 316 17.87 -24.35 4.68
C ILE A 316 17.55 -24.39 6.18
N THR A 317 17.04 -25.52 6.65
CA THR A 317 16.87 -25.80 8.07
C THR A 317 18.12 -26.53 8.54
N ASP A 318 18.90 -25.90 9.41
CA ASP A 318 19.69 -26.65 10.37
C ASP A 318 18.74 -27.12 11.48
N GLY A 319 18.34 -28.39 11.44
CA GLY A 319 17.59 -29.03 12.53
C GLY A 319 16.21 -28.44 12.87
N GLY A 320 15.55 -27.73 11.96
CA GLY A 320 14.23 -27.12 12.20
C GLY A 320 14.26 -25.73 12.85
N ARG A 321 15.44 -25.11 12.99
CA ARG A 321 15.57 -23.69 13.35
C ARG A 321 15.49 -22.82 12.09
N ARG A 322 14.67 -21.76 12.15
CA ARG A 322 14.68 -20.67 11.16
C ARG A 322 16.08 -20.03 11.23
N ILE A 323 16.83 -20.06 10.13
CA ILE A 323 18.08 -19.30 10.04
C ILE A 323 17.67 -17.83 9.97
N SER A 324 18.11 -17.06 10.97
CA SER A 324 17.93 -15.62 11.01
C SER A 324 18.57 -15.00 9.76
N LEU A 325 17.78 -14.28 8.97
CA LEU A 325 18.29 -13.55 7.79
C LEU A 325 19.09 -12.32 8.21
N PHE A 326 18.89 -11.82 9.43
CA PHE A 326 19.55 -10.63 9.92
C PHE A 326 20.58 -10.98 11.00
N SER A 327 21.84 -10.57 10.83
CA SER A 327 22.74 -10.55 11.98
C SER A 327 22.11 -9.72 13.11
N LYS A 328 22.28 -10.16 14.36
CA LYS A 328 21.80 -9.41 15.56
C LYS A 328 22.33 -7.97 15.63
N ASP A 329 23.38 -7.66 14.86
CA ASP A 329 23.97 -6.32 14.81
C ASP A 329 23.21 -5.36 13.85
N ILE A 330 22.38 -5.87 12.94
CA ILE A 330 21.69 -5.08 11.90
C ILE A 330 20.55 -4.24 12.49
N PHE A 331 19.91 -4.72 13.57
CA PHE A 331 18.81 -4.02 14.21
C PHE A 331 18.97 -4.02 15.73
N TYR A 332 18.37 -3.01 16.36
CA TYR A 332 18.30 -2.88 17.80
C TYR A 332 16.97 -2.28 18.22
N ILE A 333 16.66 -2.44 19.51
CA ILE A 333 15.41 -1.97 20.09
C ILE A 333 15.72 -0.82 21.03
N ASP A 334 15.16 0.33 20.71
CA ASP A 334 15.26 1.50 21.56
C ASP A 334 14.11 1.53 22.57
N THR A 335 14.45 1.32 23.84
CA THR A 335 13.53 1.38 24.99
C THR A 335 13.61 2.71 25.74
N THR A 336 14.43 3.67 25.29
CA THR A 336 14.53 4.97 25.96
C THR A 336 13.19 5.70 25.85
N ASN A 337 12.74 6.30 26.96
CA ASN A 337 11.46 7.00 27.02
C ASN A 337 11.37 8.02 25.87
N ARG A 338 10.27 7.96 25.11
CA ARG A 338 9.99 8.85 23.98
C ARG A 338 10.15 10.32 24.42
N GLU A 339 11.28 10.94 24.13
CA GLU A 339 11.42 12.38 24.26
C GLU A 339 10.51 13.03 23.23
N VAL A 340 9.43 13.64 23.73
CA VAL A 340 8.56 14.48 22.93
C VAL A 340 9.34 15.75 22.64
N ASN A 341 10.02 15.81 21.49
CA ASN A 341 10.45 17.08 20.94
C ASN A 341 9.19 17.87 20.55
N SER A 342 8.64 18.61 21.52
CA SER A 342 7.57 19.58 21.34
C SER A 342 8.14 20.77 20.57
N SER A 343 8.34 20.62 19.27
CA SER A 343 8.73 21.71 18.37
C SER A 343 8.34 21.35 16.94
N THR A 344 7.06 21.13 16.71
CA THR A 344 6.49 21.26 15.35
C THR A 344 5.08 21.78 15.50
N THR A 345 4.99 23.06 15.80
CA THR A 345 3.76 23.83 15.71
C THR A 345 3.27 23.72 14.27
N LEU A 346 2.09 23.11 14.11
CA LEU A 346 1.30 23.12 12.90
C LEU A 346 1.15 24.57 12.41
N LEU A 347 1.80 24.91 11.29
CA LEU A 347 1.39 26.05 10.47
C LEU A 347 0.18 25.60 9.65
N SER A 348 -0.98 25.69 10.27
CA SER A 348 -2.25 25.81 9.56
C SER A 348 -2.32 27.23 9.01
N THR A 349 -2.07 27.40 7.72
CA THR A 349 -2.61 28.55 6.98
C THR A 349 -3.21 28.04 5.66
N GLU A 350 -4.52 27.87 5.70
CA GLU A 350 -5.34 28.00 4.51
C GLU A 350 -5.00 29.34 3.83
N THR A 351 -4.47 29.28 2.62
CA THR A 351 -4.52 30.41 1.70
C THR A 351 -5.15 29.93 0.39
N LYS A 352 -6.45 30.22 0.25
CA LYS A 352 -7.13 30.20 -1.05
C LYS A 352 -6.40 31.18 -1.99
N PRO A 353 -6.11 30.82 -3.25
CA PRO A 353 -5.70 31.81 -4.22
C PRO A 353 -6.93 32.64 -4.61
N VAL A 354 -6.95 33.90 -4.19
CA VAL A 354 -7.81 34.93 -4.78
C VAL A 354 -7.17 35.35 -6.10
N LEU A 355 -7.80 34.96 -7.20
CA LEU A 355 -7.57 35.59 -8.50
C LEU A 355 -8.13 37.01 -8.45
N SER A 356 -7.26 38.01 -8.31
CA SER A 356 -7.58 39.39 -8.65
C SER A 356 -7.03 39.72 -10.03
N ASN A 357 -7.96 40.06 -10.92
CA ASN A 357 -7.68 40.77 -12.17
C ASN A 357 -6.84 42.01 -11.86
N ASN A 358 -5.78 42.25 -12.63
CA ASN A 358 -5.47 43.61 -13.06
C ASN A 358 -4.64 43.65 -14.35
N ASN A 359 -5.28 44.32 -15.31
CA ASN A 359 -4.83 44.78 -16.60
C ASN A 359 -3.36 45.25 -16.68
N THR A 360 -2.68 44.67 -17.67
CA THR A 360 -1.87 45.35 -18.70
C THR A 360 -1.58 46.85 -18.50
N SER A 361 -0.30 47.18 -18.34
CA SER A 361 0.33 48.35 -18.98
C SER A 361 1.86 48.22 -18.92
N LEU A 362 2.43 47.62 -19.96
CA LEU A 362 3.86 47.71 -20.27
C LEU A 362 4.05 48.88 -21.24
N ASN A 363 4.56 49.99 -20.72
CA ASN A 363 5.01 51.12 -21.51
C ASN A 363 6.29 50.72 -22.27
N LEU A 364 6.18 50.56 -23.59
CA LEU A 364 7.32 50.62 -24.50
C LEU A 364 7.61 52.07 -24.85
N ALA A 365 8.87 52.46 -24.61
CA ALA A 365 9.41 53.76 -24.97
C ALA A 365 9.45 53.96 -26.49
N SER A 366 9.15 55.19 -26.88
CA SER A 366 9.12 55.70 -28.24
C SER A 366 10.51 55.88 -28.83
N THR A 367 10.68 55.47 -30.09
CA THR A 367 11.62 56.10 -31.02
C THR A 367 10.92 56.35 -32.36
N THR A 368 10.71 57.63 -32.63
CA THR A 368 10.44 58.27 -33.93
C THR A 368 11.47 57.84 -34.99
N ARG A 369 11.23 57.68 -36.30
CA ARG A 369 10.59 58.53 -37.36
C ARG A 369 10.88 57.82 -38.74
N PRO A 370 10.53 58.36 -39.93
CA PRO A 370 9.23 58.61 -40.58
C PRO A 370 9.07 57.89 -41.96
N THR A 371 7.87 57.99 -42.55
CA THR A 371 7.50 58.03 -44.00
C THR A 371 8.46 57.38 -45.02
N GLN A 372 8.02 56.45 -45.87
CA GLN A 372 7.07 56.67 -46.97
C GLN A 372 6.51 55.34 -47.49
#